data_AF-A0A537WB15-F1
#
_entry.id   AF-A0A537WB15-F1
#
_cell.length_a   1.000
_cell.length_b   1.000
_cell.length_c   1.000
_cell.angle_alpha   90.00
_cell.angle_beta   90.00
_cell.angle_gamma   90.00
#
_symmetry.space_group_name_H-M   'P 1'
#
loop_
_entity.id
_entity.type
_entity.pdbx_description
1 polymer ?
#
loop_
_entity_poly.entity_id
_entity_poly.type
_entity_poly.pdbx_seq_one_letter_code
_entity_poly.pdbx_strand_id
1 'polypeptide(L)'
;MRLDAGQVPDQVGGRTASRSVEELGGRAPATDVIVGERFDPGHPGRSVGSAGDRARPDRSRDEASWAGLPVRTLAPVVERLPLRRFRDDRGGELLDLPRAPLPDPDTPAPVRFLPTWEALLLVHARRTEVLPESYRPLVFNTRTPHSMSTFLVDGMVPGTWRHEGGCIRWESFEPLLRVAGRKLEDEAKRLAAFHAE
;
A
#
# COMPACT_ATOMS: atom_id res chain seq x y z
N MET A 1 23.21 18.39 -56.02
CA MET A 1 23.41 19.59 -55.17
C MET A 1 23.02 19.17 -53.74
N ARG A 2 23.96 18.61 -52.98
CA ARG A 2 24.95 19.25 -52.09
C ARG A 2 24.39 19.38 -50.67
N LEU A 3 24.88 18.53 -49.77
CA LEU A 3 24.86 18.68 -48.32
C LEU A 3 25.98 19.65 -47.90
N ASP A 4 25.72 20.48 -46.90
CA ASP A 4 26.63 21.10 -45.91
C ASP A 4 25.81 22.17 -45.16
N ALA A 5 26.00 22.53 -43.89
CA ALA A 5 26.87 22.09 -42.81
C ALA A 5 26.40 22.80 -41.50
N GLY A 6 26.77 22.24 -40.35
CA GLY A 6 27.03 22.99 -39.12
C GLY A 6 25.83 23.21 -38.18
N GLN A 7 25.94 23.14 -36.87
CA GLN A 7 27.08 22.86 -36.00
C GLN A 7 26.46 22.76 -34.59
N VAL A 8 26.49 21.58 -33.95
CA VAL A 8 26.31 21.49 -32.50
C VAL A 8 27.68 21.12 -31.95
N PRO A 9 28.29 21.95 -31.09
CA PRO A 9 29.61 21.66 -30.57
C PRO A 9 29.58 20.42 -29.69
N ASP A 10 30.63 19.65 -29.86
CA ASP A 10 30.90 18.36 -29.28
C ASP A 10 32.06 18.46 -28.29
N GLN A 11 32.12 17.48 -27.39
CA GLN A 11 33.23 17.08 -26.54
C GLN A 11 33.56 18.02 -25.35
N VAL A 12 34.06 17.54 -24.22
CA VAL A 12 35.01 16.45 -23.95
C VAL A 12 34.72 16.01 -22.50
N GLY A 13 34.50 14.75 -22.15
CA GLY A 13 35.40 13.59 -22.26
C GLY A 13 35.85 13.20 -20.84
N GLY A 14 36.11 11.96 -20.46
CA GLY A 14 36.11 10.68 -21.14
C GLY A 14 36.68 9.64 -20.17
N ARG A 15 36.59 8.36 -20.56
CA ARG A 15 37.25 7.17 -20.01
C ARG A 15 36.78 6.70 -18.63
N THR A 16 36.71 5.42 -18.26
CA THR A 16 36.71 4.07 -18.87
C THR A 16 36.52 3.16 -17.65
N ALA A 17 35.69 2.10 -17.71
CA ALA A 17 36.00 0.76 -17.19
C ALA A 17 34.75 -0.11 -17.02
N SER A 18 34.75 -1.26 -17.68
CA SER A 18 34.05 -2.45 -17.16
C SER A 18 34.86 -3.06 -16.02
N ARG A 19 34.21 -3.33 -14.88
CA ARG A 19 34.49 -4.43 -13.92
C ARG A 19 33.19 -4.66 -13.15
N SER A 20 32.56 -5.81 -13.35
CA SER A 20 32.67 -7.04 -12.56
C SER A 20 31.82 -7.01 -11.29
N VAL A 21 30.89 -7.96 -11.27
CA VAL A 21 30.08 -8.41 -10.15
C VAL A 21 30.99 -8.81 -9.00
N GLU A 22 30.90 -8.11 -7.86
CA GLU A 22 31.34 -8.63 -6.57
C GLU A 22 30.50 -8.00 -5.46
N GLU A 23 29.76 -8.90 -4.80
CA GLU A 23 29.16 -8.87 -3.47
C GLU A 23 29.19 -7.55 -2.68
N LEU A 24 28.02 -6.90 -2.60
CA LEU A 24 27.64 -6.14 -1.40
C LEU A 24 26.47 -6.87 -0.74
N GLY A 25 26.84 -7.78 0.17
CA GLY A 25 25.94 -8.35 1.16
C GLY A 25 25.40 -7.23 2.05
N GLY A 26 24.19 -6.79 1.75
CA GLY A 26 23.41 -5.88 2.57
C GLY A 26 21.98 -6.39 2.63
N ARG A 27 21.71 -7.32 3.56
CA ARG A 27 20.35 -7.72 3.91
C ARG A 27 19.63 -6.46 4.40
N ALA A 28 18.69 -5.94 3.60
CA ALA A 28 17.75 -4.92 4.09
C ALA A 28 17.07 -5.48 5.35
N PRO A 29 16.99 -4.71 6.45
CA PRO A 29 16.44 -5.24 7.68
C PRO A 29 14.96 -5.57 7.46
N ALA A 30 14.61 -6.82 7.74
CA ALA A 30 13.24 -7.26 7.82
C ALA A 30 12.55 -6.37 8.85
N THR A 31 11.51 -5.64 8.42
CA THR A 31 10.70 -4.83 9.32
C THR A 31 10.12 -5.76 10.40
N ASP A 32 10.59 -5.58 11.63
CA ASP A 32 10.27 -6.42 12.77
C ASP A 32 8.75 -6.52 13.01
N VAL A 33 8.29 -7.76 13.11
CA VAL A 33 6.92 -8.15 13.43
C VAL A 33 6.75 -8.06 14.95
N ILE A 34 5.93 -7.12 15.43
CA ILE A 34 5.58 -7.00 16.85
C ILE A 34 4.19 -7.62 17.09
N VAL A 35 4.18 -8.67 17.92
CA VAL A 35 3.00 -9.44 18.35
C VAL A 35 2.12 -8.61 19.30
N GLY A 36 0.79 -8.70 19.15
CA GLY A 36 -0.16 -8.25 20.18
C GLY A 36 -1.59 -8.05 19.69
N GLU A 37 -2.44 -8.98 20.13
CA GLU A 37 -3.91 -9.09 20.32
C GLU A 37 -4.92 -8.30 19.45
N ARG A 38 -6.03 -9.00 19.15
CA ARG A 38 -7.10 -8.70 18.19
C ARG A 38 -7.85 -7.38 18.45
N PHE A 39 -8.03 -6.59 17.40
CA PHE A 39 -9.08 -5.57 17.28
C PHE A 39 -10.39 -6.22 16.78
N ASP A 40 -11.47 -6.13 17.55
CA ASP A 40 -12.82 -6.56 17.16
C ASP A 40 -13.82 -5.43 17.44
N PRO A 41 -14.18 -4.60 16.43
CA PRO A 41 -15.19 -3.57 16.60
C PRO A 41 -16.57 -4.21 16.42
N GLY A 42 -17.18 -4.63 17.52
CA GLY A 42 -18.53 -5.17 17.54
C GLY A 42 -19.57 -4.16 17.02
N HIS A 43 -20.34 -4.58 16.01
CA HIS A 43 -21.67 -4.04 15.72
C HIS A 43 -22.70 -5.14 15.97
N PRO A 44 -23.83 -4.86 16.65
CA PRO A 44 -24.86 -5.88 16.89
C PRO A 44 -25.66 -6.12 15.61
N GLY A 45 -25.63 -7.35 15.10
CA GLY A 45 -26.61 -7.81 14.10
C GLY A 45 -26.08 -8.06 12.69
N ARG A 46 -25.02 -8.86 12.56
CA ARG A 46 -24.84 -9.90 11.52
C ARG A 46 -23.43 -10.45 11.67
N SER A 47 -23.31 -11.77 11.69
CA SER A 47 -22.03 -12.46 11.62
C SER A 47 -21.29 -12.00 10.36
N VAL A 48 -20.37 -11.05 10.50
CA VAL A 48 -19.40 -10.74 9.45
C VAL A 48 -18.43 -11.90 9.44
N GLY A 49 -18.26 -12.50 8.26
CA GLY A 49 -17.41 -13.66 8.03
C GLY A 49 -16.01 -13.45 8.61
N SER A 50 -15.43 -14.56 9.05
CA SER A 50 -14.13 -14.69 9.69
C SER A 50 -13.07 -13.73 9.16
N ALA A 51 -12.40 -13.07 10.11
CA ALA A 51 -11.13 -12.39 9.95
C ALA A 51 -10.13 -13.23 9.14
N GLY A 52 -9.58 -12.64 8.08
CA GLY A 52 -8.54 -13.30 7.31
C GLY A 52 -8.11 -12.50 6.09
N ASP A 53 -7.85 -11.19 6.24
CA ASP A 53 -7.51 -10.31 5.11
C ASP A 53 -6.52 -9.21 5.39
N ARG A 54 -5.24 -9.58 5.44
CA ARG A 54 -4.15 -8.65 5.64
C ARG A 54 -3.11 -8.92 4.57
N ALA A 55 -3.04 -7.99 3.59
CA ALA A 55 -2.37 -8.13 2.28
C ALA A 55 -2.98 -9.25 1.41
N ARG A 56 -4.20 -9.04 0.89
CA ARG A 56 -4.78 -9.99 -0.06
C ARG A 56 -4.02 -9.94 -1.40
N PRO A 57 -3.77 -11.10 -2.02
CA PRO A 57 -3.44 -11.17 -3.43
C PRO A 57 -4.53 -10.51 -4.29
N ASP A 58 -4.14 -10.05 -5.48
CA ASP A 58 -4.97 -9.18 -6.32
C ASP A 58 -5.85 -10.01 -7.26
N ARG A 59 -6.74 -9.38 -8.05
CA ARG A 59 -7.65 -10.11 -8.95
C ARG A 59 -7.44 -9.55 -10.34
N SER A 60 -7.30 -10.37 -11.38
CA SER A 60 -7.13 -9.94 -12.79
C SER A 60 -7.95 -8.69 -13.23
N ARG A 61 -9.15 -8.52 -12.67
CA ARG A 61 -10.04 -7.38 -12.94
C ARG A 61 -9.62 -6.08 -12.24
N ASP A 62 -9.01 -6.15 -11.08
CA ASP A 62 -8.47 -5.04 -10.30
C ASP A 62 -7.25 -4.45 -11.04
N GLU A 63 -6.28 -5.28 -11.44
CA GLU A 63 -5.13 -4.82 -12.22
C GLU A 63 -5.55 -4.23 -13.57
N ALA A 64 -6.51 -4.85 -14.25
CA ALA A 64 -7.05 -4.31 -15.51
C ALA A 64 -7.72 -2.94 -15.29
N SER A 65 -8.52 -2.81 -14.22
CA SER A 65 -9.18 -1.55 -13.85
C SER A 65 -8.16 -0.46 -13.53
N TRP A 66 -7.10 -0.81 -12.81
CA TRP A 66 -6.01 0.11 -12.47
C TRP A 66 -5.22 0.54 -13.71
N ALA A 67 -4.86 -0.41 -14.55
CA ALA A 67 -4.12 -0.14 -15.80
C ALA A 67 -4.96 0.57 -16.87
N GLY A 68 -6.28 0.75 -16.65
CA GLY A 68 -7.19 1.30 -17.66
C GLY A 68 -7.35 0.38 -18.88
N LEU A 69 -7.12 -0.92 -18.72
CA LEU A 69 -7.15 -1.90 -19.81
C LEU A 69 -8.43 -2.74 -19.75
N PRO A 70 -9.00 -3.14 -20.89
CA PRO A 70 -10.02 -4.17 -20.91
C PRO A 70 -9.48 -5.48 -20.32
N VAL A 71 -10.26 -6.16 -19.48
CA VAL A 71 -9.86 -7.45 -18.87
C VAL A 71 -9.43 -8.47 -19.94
N ARG A 72 -10.12 -8.51 -21.08
CA ARG A 72 -9.79 -9.37 -22.23
C ARG A 72 -8.38 -9.13 -22.80
N THR A 73 -7.83 -7.93 -22.62
CA THR A 73 -6.47 -7.58 -23.05
C THR A 73 -5.44 -8.09 -22.05
N LEU A 74 -5.75 -8.03 -20.76
CA LEU A 74 -4.83 -8.42 -19.69
C LEU A 74 -4.83 -9.93 -19.41
N ALA A 75 -5.97 -10.60 -19.55
CA ALA A 75 -6.14 -12.02 -19.20
C ALA A 75 -5.10 -12.96 -19.85
N PRO A 76 -4.80 -12.86 -21.17
CA PRO A 76 -3.79 -13.73 -21.78
C PRO A 76 -2.37 -13.47 -21.28
N VAL A 77 -2.09 -12.26 -20.78
CA VAL A 77 -0.79 -11.93 -20.18
C VAL A 77 -0.67 -12.60 -18.82
N VAL A 78 -1.69 -12.45 -17.98
CA VAL A 78 -1.78 -13.05 -16.65
C VAL A 78 -1.65 -14.58 -16.71
N GLU A 79 -2.30 -15.23 -17.68
CA GLU A 79 -2.21 -16.69 -17.88
C GLU A 79 -0.79 -17.19 -18.19
N ARG A 80 0.07 -16.35 -18.78
CA ARG A 80 1.46 -16.70 -19.09
C ARG A 80 2.44 -16.39 -17.97
N LEU A 81 2.02 -15.63 -16.97
CA LEU A 81 2.87 -15.30 -15.83
C LEU A 81 2.87 -16.46 -14.83
N PRO A 82 4.03 -16.84 -14.28
CA PRO A 82 4.08 -17.81 -13.20
C PRO A 82 3.55 -17.14 -11.95
N LEU A 83 2.26 -17.25 -11.66
CA LEU A 83 1.59 -16.65 -10.49
C LEU A 83 1.09 -17.74 -9.53
N ARG A 84 1.11 -17.44 -8.24
CA ARG A 84 0.37 -18.21 -7.23
C ARG A 84 -1.10 -17.86 -7.33
N ARG A 85 -1.97 -18.84 -7.13
CA ARG A 85 -3.42 -18.68 -7.17
C ARG A 85 -4.00 -19.03 -5.82
N PHE A 86 -4.77 -18.11 -5.26
CA PHE A 86 -5.51 -18.29 -4.01
C PHE A 86 -7.00 -18.15 -4.28
N ARG A 87 -7.80 -18.49 -3.27
CA ARG A 87 -9.23 -18.21 -3.27
C ARG A 87 -9.57 -17.43 -2.01
N ASP A 88 -10.40 -16.41 -2.18
CA ASP A 88 -11.02 -15.76 -1.04
C ASP A 88 -12.22 -16.57 -0.50
N ASP A 89 -12.78 -16.11 0.61
CA ASP A 89 -13.91 -16.74 1.28
C ASP A 89 -15.21 -16.71 0.45
N ARG A 90 -15.25 -15.87 -0.59
CA ARG A 90 -16.36 -15.78 -1.56
C ARG A 90 -16.07 -16.61 -2.82
N GLY A 91 -14.97 -17.37 -2.85
CA GLY A 91 -14.54 -18.21 -3.97
C GLY A 91 -13.91 -17.44 -5.15
N GLY A 92 -13.64 -16.14 -4.99
CA GLY A 92 -12.94 -15.33 -5.98
C GLY A 92 -11.47 -15.73 -6.10
N GLU A 93 -10.98 -15.87 -7.33
CA GLU A 93 -9.56 -16.14 -7.59
C GLU A 93 -8.73 -14.90 -7.27
N LEU A 94 -7.67 -15.10 -6.49
CA LEU A 94 -6.67 -14.09 -6.20
C LEU A 94 -5.30 -14.53 -6.74
N LEU A 95 -4.47 -13.58 -7.15
CA LEU A 95 -3.19 -13.78 -7.81
C LEU A 95 -2.05 -13.16 -7.00
N ASP A 96 -0.91 -13.85 -6.96
CA ASP A 96 0.27 -13.34 -6.27
C ASP A 96 1.56 -13.73 -7.00
N LEU A 97 2.62 -12.98 -6.74
CA LEU A 97 3.94 -13.29 -7.23
C LEU A 97 4.53 -14.50 -6.48
N PRO A 98 5.19 -15.46 -7.15
CA PRO A 98 5.75 -16.67 -6.53
C PRO A 98 6.69 -16.43 -5.35
N ARG A 99 7.40 -15.29 -5.37
CA ARG A 99 8.42 -14.92 -4.39
C ARG A 99 7.99 -13.78 -3.49
N ALA A 100 6.74 -13.31 -3.60
CA ALA A 100 6.23 -12.33 -2.65
C ALA A 100 6.14 -12.96 -1.26
N PRO A 101 6.63 -12.27 -0.21
CA PRO A 101 6.37 -12.67 1.16
C PRO A 101 4.87 -12.80 1.38
N LEU A 102 4.43 -13.96 1.88
CA LEU A 102 3.05 -14.17 2.29
C LEU A 102 3.07 -14.39 3.80
N PRO A 103 2.72 -13.38 4.60
CA PRO A 103 2.63 -13.50 6.06
C PRO A 103 1.64 -14.59 6.45
N ASP A 104 1.84 -15.17 7.64
CA ASP A 104 0.84 -16.03 8.25
C ASP A 104 -0.48 -15.25 8.42
N PRO A 105 -1.64 -15.84 8.11
CA PRO A 105 -2.93 -15.14 8.16
C PRO A 105 -3.27 -14.55 9.53
N ASP A 106 -2.74 -15.10 10.62
CA ASP A 106 -2.92 -14.56 11.98
C ASP A 106 -1.97 -13.40 12.29
N THR A 107 -1.05 -13.06 11.37
CA THR A 107 -0.17 -11.89 11.50
C THR A 107 -0.99 -10.60 11.41
N PRO A 108 -1.00 -9.75 12.45
CA PRO A 108 -1.71 -8.48 12.40
C PRO A 108 -1.05 -7.52 11.40
N ALA A 109 -1.86 -6.75 10.67
CA ALA A 109 -1.36 -5.76 9.75
C ALA A 109 -0.75 -4.60 10.56
N PRO A 110 0.44 -4.11 10.18
CA PRO A 110 1.12 -3.08 10.93
C PRO A 110 0.35 -1.76 10.88
N VAL A 111 0.50 -0.97 11.94
CA VAL A 111 0.05 0.42 11.96
C VAL A 111 0.92 1.24 11.02
N ARG A 112 0.31 2.00 10.10
CA ARG A 112 1.01 2.84 9.12
C ARG A 112 0.25 4.12 8.84
N PHE A 113 0.96 5.25 8.76
CA PHE A 113 0.42 6.49 8.22
C PHE A 113 0.54 6.47 6.69
N LEU A 114 -0.58 6.66 6.02
CA LEU A 114 -0.72 6.69 4.57
C LEU A 114 -0.84 8.14 4.10
N PRO A 115 -0.01 8.60 3.15
CA PRO A 115 -0.08 9.97 2.66
C PRO A 115 -1.34 10.20 1.83
N THR A 116 -1.58 11.47 1.50
CA THR A 116 -2.47 11.85 0.39
C THR A 116 -2.12 11.04 -0.86
N TRP A 117 -3.14 10.64 -1.62
CA TRP A 117 -3.01 9.87 -2.86
C TRP A 117 -2.41 8.47 -2.72
N GLU A 118 -2.52 7.87 -1.55
CA GLU A 118 -2.05 6.50 -1.36
C GLU A 118 -2.78 5.51 -2.28
N ALA A 119 -2.00 4.67 -2.95
CA ALA A 119 -2.45 3.81 -4.05
C ALA A 119 -3.42 2.72 -3.60
N LEU A 120 -3.21 2.11 -2.42
CA LEU A 120 -4.14 1.12 -1.86
C LEU A 120 -5.55 1.70 -1.76
N LEU A 121 -5.70 2.96 -1.34
CA LEU A 121 -7.02 3.60 -1.29
C LEU A 121 -7.58 3.97 -2.66
N LEU A 122 -6.75 4.38 -3.62
CA LEU A 122 -7.20 4.73 -4.95
C LEU A 122 -7.64 3.52 -5.78
N VAL A 123 -6.94 2.39 -5.61
CA VAL A 123 -7.18 1.17 -6.38
C VAL A 123 -8.25 0.30 -5.71
N HIS A 124 -8.20 0.15 -4.38
CA HIS A 124 -8.88 -0.93 -3.69
C HIS A 124 -9.94 -0.52 -2.67
N ALA A 125 -10.18 0.79 -2.43
CA ALA A 125 -11.04 1.25 -1.32
C ALA A 125 -12.44 0.61 -1.25
N ARG A 126 -13.06 0.26 -2.39
CA ARG A 126 -14.40 -0.37 -2.41
C ARG A 126 -14.39 -1.90 -2.41
N ARG A 127 -13.25 -2.54 -2.68
CA ARG A 127 -13.18 -4.00 -2.93
C ARG A 127 -12.57 -4.78 -1.77
N THR A 128 -11.74 -4.12 -0.98
CA THR A 128 -10.99 -4.75 0.12
C THR A 128 -11.54 -4.40 1.50
N GLU A 129 -12.62 -3.61 1.57
CA GLU A 129 -13.23 -3.10 2.81
C GLU A 129 -12.25 -2.31 3.72
N VAL A 130 -10.99 -2.10 3.31
CA VAL A 130 -9.96 -1.33 4.04
C VAL A 130 -10.46 0.05 4.45
N LEU A 131 -11.24 0.70 3.58
CA LEU A 131 -11.98 1.90 3.92
C LEU A 131 -13.48 1.57 3.95
N PRO A 132 -14.11 1.47 5.15
CA PRO A 132 -15.55 1.30 5.26
C PRO A 132 -16.31 2.36 4.46
N GLU A 133 -17.36 1.94 3.74
CA GLU A 133 -18.12 2.85 2.87
C GLU A 133 -18.73 4.03 3.64
N SER A 134 -19.05 3.85 4.94
CA SER A 134 -19.52 4.90 5.85
C SER A 134 -18.52 6.03 6.03
N TYR A 135 -17.21 5.75 6.02
CA TYR A 135 -16.15 6.75 6.17
C TYR A 135 -15.63 7.29 4.85
N ARG A 136 -16.00 6.67 3.72
CA ARG A 136 -15.53 7.07 2.39
C ARG A 136 -15.78 8.56 2.08
N PRO A 137 -16.93 9.18 2.40
CA PRO A 137 -17.14 10.61 2.16
C PRO A 137 -16.23 11.54 2.99
N LEU A 138 -15.66 11.04 4.10
CA LEU A 138 -14.72 11.79 4.93
C LEU A 138 -13.31 11.78 4.33
N VAL A 139 -12.93 10.71 3.63
CA VAL A 139 -11.62 10.56 2.97
C VAL A 139 -11.63 11.09 1.54
N PHE A 140 -12.73 10.86 0.81
CA PHE A 140 -12.92 11.26 -0.59
C PHE A 140 -14.15 12.17 -0.71
N ASN A 141 -13.91 13.49 -0.81
CA ASN A 141 -14.96 14.50 -0.87
C ASN A 141 -14.88 15.31 -2.17
N THR A 142 -16.01 15.67 -2.76
CA THR A 142 -16.07 16.51 -3.97
C THR A 142 -15.55 17.92 -3.76
N ARG A 143 -15.53 18.42 -2.52
CA ARG A 143 -15.00 19.75 -2.16
C ARG A 143 -13.48 19.79 -2.08
N THR A 144 -12.85 18.64 -1.84
CA THR A 144 -11.40 18.51 -1.69
C THR A 144 -10.93 17.52 -2.74
N PRO A 145 -10.35 17.98 -3.87
CA PRO A 145 -10.06 17.11 -5.00
C PRO A 145 -8.88 16.16 -4.75
N HIS A 146 -8.45 15.97 -3.50
CA HIS A 146 -7.42 15.01 -3.08
C HIS A 146 -7.94 14.14 -1.94
N SER A 147 -7.44 12.89 -1.85
CA SER A 147 -7.71 12.06 -0.68
C SER A 147 -7.06 12.64 0.56
N MET A 148 -7.77 12.58 1.68
CA MET A 148 -7.18 12.90 2.98
C MET A 148 -6.05 11.91 3.29
N SER A 149 -5.03 12.39 4.00
CA SER A 149 -4.04 11.53 4.64
C SER A 149 -4.72 10.67 5.72
N THR A 150 -4.48 9.36 5.68
CA THR A 150 -5.17 8.36 6.53
C THR A 150 -4.16 7.47 7.26
N PHE A 151 -4.60 6.67 8.21
CA PHE A 151 -3.73 5.68 8.85
C PHE A 151 -4.40 4.32 8.91
N LEU A 152 -3.58 3.27 8.95
CA LEU A 152 -4.01 1.89 9.09
C LEU A 152 -3.91 1.43 10.54
N VAL A 153 -4.93 0.72 10.99
CA VAL A 153 -4.90 -0.13 12.18
C VAL A 153 -5.48 -1.48 11.77
N ASP A 154 -4.70 -2.55 11.93
CA ASP A 154 -5.13 -3.91 11.63
C ASP A 154 -5.66 -4.11 10.19
N GLY A 155 -5.22 -3.27 9.26
CA GLY A 155 -5.58 -3.31 7.83
C GLY A 155 -6.76 -2.42 7.45
N MET A 156 -7.34 -1.70 8.40
CA MET A 156 -8.48 -0.81 8.20
C MET A 156 -8.09 0.65 8.37
N VAL A 157 -8.85 1.56 7.78
CA VAL A 157 -8.73 3.02 7.95
C VAL A 157 -9.73 3.51 9.00
N PRO A 158 -9.32 3.73 10.26
CA PRO A 158 -10.20 4.25 11.28
C PRO A 158 -10.06 5.77 11.46
N GLY A 159 -9.30 6.48 10.63
CA GLY A 159 -9.10 7.91 10.82
C GLY A 159 -8.17 8.60 9.82
N THR A 160 -7.92 9.88 10.09
CA THR A 160 -7.06 10.76 9.29
C THR A 160 -5.89 11.31 10.10
N TRP A 161 -4.89 11.84 9.41
CA TRP A 161 -3.76 12.49 10.05
C TRP A 161 -3.26 13.69 9.26
N ARG A 162 -2.40 14.50 9.89
CA ARG A 162 -1.73 15.65 9.30
C ARG A 162 -0.38 15.88 9.99
N HIS A 163 0.58 16.43 9.24
CA HIS A 163 1.87 16.85 9.77
C HIS A 163 1.83 18.36 10.07
N GLU A 164 2.03 18.75 11.33
CA GLU A 164 2.01 20.15 11.74
C GLU A 164 3.01 20.42 12.86
N GLY A 165 3.83 21.45 12.68
CA GLY A 165 4.79 21.89 13.69
C GLY A 165 5.83 20.82 14.06
N GLY A 166 6.25 19.99 13.10
CA GLY A 166 7.19 18.88 13.32
C GLY A 166 6.56 17.65 13.98
N CYS A 167 5.24 17.62 14.14
CA CYS A 167 4.52 16.53 14.80
C CYS A 167 3.45 15.93 13.90
N ILE A 168 3.28 14.62 13.98
CA ILE A 168 2.15 13.91 13.37
C ILE A 168 0.96 14.05 14.32
N ARG A 169 -0.16 14.59 13.82
CA ARG A 169 -1.44 14.65 14.53
C ARG A 169 -2.44 13.74 13.83
N TRP A 170 -3.21 12.97 14.59
CA TRP A 170 -4.20 12.05 14.05
C TRP A 170 -5.51 12.12 14.81
N GLU A 171 -6.61 11.84 14.09
CA GLU A 171 -7.98 11.84 14.60
C GLU A 171 -8.65 10.56 14.11
N SER A 172 -9.28 9.81 15.02
CA SER A 172 -10.04 8.61 14.68
C SER A 172 -11.53 8.93 14.55
N PHE A 173 -12.20 8.25 13.62
CA PHE A 173 -13.64 8.37 13.41
C PHE A 173 -14.43 7.79 14.60
N GLU A 174 -13.86 6.77 15.25
CA GLU A 174 -14.39 6.11 16.44
C GLU A 174 -13.28 5.90 17.48
N PRO A 175 -13.63 5.67 18.77
CA PRO A 175 -12.64 5.37 19.80
C PRO A 175 -11.78 4.14 19.46
N LEU A 176 -10.46 4.27 19.59
CA LEU A 176 -9.51 3.19 19.37
C LEU A 176 -9.20 2.41 20.65
N LEU A 177 -8.87 1.13 20.51
CA LEU A 177 -8.28 0.37 21.61
C LEU A 177 -6.96 0.99 22.05
N ARG A 178 -6.70 0.96 23.36
CA ARG A 178 -5.49 1.54 23.96
C ARG A 178 -4.19 1.01 23.34
N VAL A 179 -4.17 -0.28 22.95
CA VAL A 179 -3.00 -0.91 22.31
C VAL A 179 -2.75 -0.32 20.92
N ALA A 180 -3.80 -0.12 20.13
CA ALA A 180 -3.68 0.51 18.81
C ALA A 180 -3.21 1.96 18.92
N GLY A 181 -3.72 2.71 19.91
CA GLY A 181 -3.27 4.08 20.20
C GLY A 181 -1.77 4.16 20.48
N ARG A 182 -1.23 3.26 21.30
CA ARG A 182 0.22 3.20 21.58
C ARG A 182 1.05 2.89 20.32
N LYS A 183 0.61 1.93 19.50
CA LYS A 183 1.28 1.61 18.23
C LYS A 183 1.28 2.80 17.25
N LEU A 184 0.19 3.57 17.22
CA LEU A 184 0.09 4.82 16.44
C LEU A 184 1.04 5.90 16.96
N GLU A 185 1.13 6.10 18.27
CA GLU A 185 2.07 7.05 18.87
C GLU A 185 3.52 6.72 18.51
N ASP A 186 3.89 5.43 18.53
CA ASP A 186 5.25 5.01 18.18
C ASP A 186 5.54 5.16 16.68
N GLU A 187 4.56 4.89 15.82
CA GLU A 187 4.69 5.17 14.39
C GLU A 187 4.75 6.67 14.09
N ALA A 188 3.98 7.48 14.82
CA ALA A 188 3.95 8.92 14.66
C ALA A 188 5.30 9.55 14.99
N LYS A 189 5.97 9.07 16.04
CA LYS A 189 7.35 9.50 16.39
C LYS A 189 8.33 9.16 15.27
N ARG A 190 8.25 7.95 14.70
CA ARG A 190 9.12 7.53 13.58
C ARG A 190 8.91 8.39 12.35
N LEU A 191 7.64 8.64 11.98
CA LEU A 191 7.33 9.47 10.81
C LEU A 191 7.67 10.95 11.05
N ALA A 192 7.49 11.47 12.26
CA ALA A 192 7.94 12.82 12.61
C ALA A 192 9.46 12.96 12.49
N ALA A 193 10.23 11.97 12.97
CA ALA A 193 11.68 11.95 12.81
C ALA A 193 12.09 11.94 11.33
N PHE A 194 11.44 11.11 10.52
CA PHE A 194 11.67 11.08 9.06
C PHE A 194 11.42 12.43 8.38
N HIS A 195 10.45 13.22 8.84
CA HIS A 195 10.19 14.57 8.30
C HIS A 195 11.20 15.63 8.74
N ALA A 196 12.02 15.35 9.76
CA ALA A 196 13.01 16.28 10.29
C ALA A 196 14.42 16.08 9.69
N GLU A 197 14.62 14.99 8.94
CA GLU A 197 15.84 14.68 8.16
C GLU A 197 15.86 15.42 6.82
#